data_AF-A0A3S1G8L6-F1
#
_entry.id   AF-A0A3S1G8L6-F1
#
_cell.length_a   1.000
_cell.length_b   1.000
_cell.length_c   1.000
_cell.angle_alpha   90.00
_cell.angle_beta   90.00
_cell.angle_gamma   90.00
#
_symmetry.space_group_name_H-M   'P 1'
#
loop_
_entity.id
_entity.type
_entity.pdbx_description
1 polymer ?
#
loop_
_entity_poly.entity_id
_entity_poly.type
_entity_poly.pdbx_seq_one_letter_code
_entity_poly.pdbx_strand_id
1 'polypeptide(L)'
;DHSKLMAIDGVWAYVGSSNLDARSLRLNFEIDMEVLDENFAAEIDARIAAAIATAQPVTLQTLKARPFAIRVFDRLLWLGSPYL
;
A
#
# COMPACT_ATOMS: atom_id res chain seq x y z
N ASP A 1 7.25 -8.98 4.22
CA ASP A 1 6.34 -9.25 3.09
C ASP A 1 6.56 -8.16 2.04
N HIS A 2 6.62 -8.52 0.76
CA HIS A 2 6.83 -7.58 -0.37
C HIS A 2 5.72 -7.65 -1.41
N SER A 3 4.68 -8.45 -1.17
CA SER A 3 3.52 -8.58 -2.05
C SER A 3 2.75 -7.26 -2.17
N LYS A 4 2.36 -6.89 -3.39
CA LYS A 4 1.35 -5.85 -3.64
C LYS A 4 0.10 -6.57 -4.09
N LEU A 5 -0.90 -6.51 -3.23
CA LEU A 5 -2.15 -7.22 -3.38
C LEU A 5 -3.29 -6.22 -3.25
N MET A 6 -4.31 -6.38 -4.09
CA MET A 6 -5.58 -5.71 -3.95
C MET A 6 -6.67 -6.74 -4.23
N ALA A 7 -7.73 -6.71 -3.44
CA ALA A 7 -8.94 -7.49 -3.67
C ALA A 7 -10.14 -6.57 -3.47
N ILE A 8 -11.19 -6.78 -4.27
CA ILE A 8 -12.40 -5.98 -4.28
C ILE A 8 -13.60 -6.92 -4.25
N ASP A 9 -14.47 -6.68 -3.26
CA ASP A 9 -15.77 -7.33 -3.07
C ASP A 9 -15.74 -8.87 -3.04
N GLY A 10 -14.57 -9.48 -2.83
CA GLY A 10 -14.39 -10.93 -2.88
C GLY A 10 -14.55 -11.54 -4.28
N VAL A 11 -14.47 -10.75 -5.36
CA VAL A 11 -14.71 -11.21 -6.74
C VAL A 11 -13.52 -10.94 -7.66
N TRP A 12 -12.84 -9.83 -7.45
CA TRP A 12 -11.71 -9.40 -8.29
C TRP A 12 -10.47 -9.22 -7.42
N ALA A 13 -9.34 -9.71 -7.92
CA ALA A 13 -8.05 -9.52 -7.29
C ALA A 13 -7.00 -9.07 -8.29
N TYR A 14 -6.02 -8.35 -7.75
CA TYR A 14 -4.90 -7.80 -8.48
C TYR A 14 -3.62 -8.07 -7.69
N VAL A 15 -2.65 -8.66 -8.38
CA VAL A 15 -1.38 -9.09 -7.80
C VAL A 15 -0.26 -8.70 -8.76
N GLY A 16 0.79 -8.08 -8.23
CA GLY A 16 1.91 -7.72 -9.08
C GLY A 16 3.03 -6.96 -8.37
N SER A 17 3.82 -6.26 -9.17
CA SER A 17 4.96 -5.48 -8.71
C SER A 17 4.63 -4.00 -8.46
N SER A 18 3.53 -3.50 -9.03
CA SER A 18 3.10 -2.11 -8.91
C SER A 18 2.85 -1.71 -7.46
N ASN A 19 3.62 -0.73 -6.99
CA ASN A 19 3.22 0.04 -5.82
C ASN A 19 2.09 0.99 -6.25
N LEU A 20 1.09 1.18 -5.39
CA LEU A 20 -0.03 2.10 -5.66
C LEU A 20 0.36 3.57 -5.46
N ASP A 21 1.47 3.98 -6.08
CA ASP A 21 1.99 5.34 -6.04
C ASP A 21 2.24 5.87 -7.47
N ALA A 22 2.30 7.20 -7.58
CA ALA A 22 2.40 7.88 -8.86
C ALA A 22 3.66 7.51 -9.67
N ARG A 23 4.74 7.09 -9.00
CA ARG A 23 6.00 6.72 -9.67
C ARG A 23 5.89 5.33 -10.27
N SER A 24 5.44 4.34 -9.49
CA SER A 24 5.22 2.98 -10.02
C SER A 24 4.26 3.00 -11.21
N LEU A 25 3.16 3.76 -11.11
CA LEU A 25 2.14 3.82 -12.18
C LEU A 25 2.56 4.61 -13.44
N ARG A 26 3.60 5.44 -13.39
CA ARG A 26 4.00 6.31 -14.52
C ARG A 26 5.37 6.03 -15.09
N LEU A 27 6.30 5.57 -14.28
CA LEU A 27 7.73 5.59 -14.61
C LEU A 27 8.38 4.21 -14.51
N ASN A 28 7.85 3.31 -13.67
CA ASN A 28 8.41 1.97 -13.55
C ASN A 28 7.84 1.04 -14.62
N PHE A 29 8.66 0.07 -15.02
CA PHE A 29 8.19 -1.11 -15.73
C PHE A 29 7.66 -2.11 -14.70
N GLU A 30 6.34 -2.16 -14.58
CA GLU A 30 5.66 -3.06 -13.65
C GLU A 30 5.02 -4.22 -14.40
N ILE A 31 4.85 -5.35 -13.71
CA ILE A 31 4.08 -6.49 -14.20
C ILE A 31 3.02 -6.84 -13.17
N ASP A 32 1.77 -6.82 -13.63
CA ASP A 32 0.63 -7.08 -12.78
C ASP A 32 -0.38 -7.99 -13.48
N MET A 33 -1.11 -8.74 -12.67
CA MET A 33 -2.12 -9.70 -13.11
C MET A 33 -3.44 -9.37 -12.43
N GLU A 34 -4.47 -9.26 -13.26
CA GLU A 34 -5.86 -9.18 -12.83
C GLU A 34 -6.49 -10.57 -12.90
N VAL A 35 -7.21 -10.93 -11.85
CA VAL A 35 -7.91 -12.21 -11.74
C VAL A 35 -9.35 -11.94 -11.31
N LEU A 36 -10.29 -12.31 -12.17
CA LEU A 36 -11.73 -12.25 -11.90
C LEU A 36 -12.22 -13.66 -11.54
N ASP A 37 -12.06 -14.02 -10.28
CA ASP A 37 -12.46 -15.32 -9.72
C ASP A 37 -12.72 -15.15 -8.22
N GLU A 38 -13.90 -15.60 -7.76
CA GLU A 38 -14.33 -15.42 -6.37
C GLU A 38 -13.46 -16.19 -5.37
N ASN A 39 -13.01 -17.40 -5.73
CA ASN A 39 -12.20 -18.22 -4.82
C ASN A 39 -10.81 -17.60 -4.65
N PHE A 40 -10.19 -17.20 -5.76
CA PHE A 40 -8.90 -16.54 -5.75
C PHE A 40 -8.97 -15.20 -5.00
N ALA A 41 -10.00 -14.39 -5.25
CA ALA A 41 -10.19 -13.13 -4.53
C ALA A 41 -10.37 -13.36 -3.02
N ALA A 42 -11.13 -14.36 -2.60
CA ALA A 42 -11.29 -14.73 -1.20
C ALA A 42 -9.96 -15.17 -0.53
N GLU A 43 -9.10 -15.89 -1.25
CA GLU A 43 -7.76 -16.25 -0.75
C GLU A 43 -6.88 -15.01 -0.51
N ILE A 44 -6.92 -14.05 -1.44
CA ILE A 44 -6.20 -12.77 -1.30
C ILE A 44 -6.75 -11.96 -0.14
N ASP A 45 -8.08 -11.86 0.01
CA ASP A 45 -8.74 -11.18 1.13
C ASP A 45 -8.31 -11.79 2.48
N ALA A 46 -8.33 -13.12 2.60
CA ALA A 46 -7.89 -13.80 3.82
C ALA A 46 -6.43 -13.48 4.16
N ARG A 47 -5.55 -13.41 3.15
CA ARG A 47 -4.14 -13.07 3.33
C ARG A 47 -3.96 -11.61 3.77
N ILE A 48 -4.70 -10.67 3.18
CA ILE A 48 -4.70 -9.26 3.59
C ILE A 48 -5.22 -9.13 5.03
N ALA A 49 -6.32 -9.82 5.37
CA ALA A 49 -6.90 -9.81 6.72
C ALA A 49 -5.92 -10.34 7.78
N ALA A 50 -5.18 -11.42 7.48
CA ALA A 50 -4.15 -11.95 8.38
C ALA A 50 -3.01 -10.94 8.62
N ALA A 51 -2.59 -10.22 7.58
CA ALA A 51 -1.60 -9.15 7.71
C ALA A 51 -2.13 -7.99 8.58
N ILE A 52 -3.37 -7.56 8.36
CA ILE A 52 -4.02 -6.51 9.14
C ILE A 52 -4.17 -6.92 10.62
N ALA A 53 -4.52 -8.19 10.91
CA ALA A 53 -4.74 -8.68 12.27
C ALA A 53 -3.49 -8.56 13.18
N THR A 54 -2.30 -8.51 12.60
CA THR A 54 -1.03 -8.33 13.32
C THR A 54 -0.45 -6.92 13.20
N ALA A 55 -1.07 -6.05 12.40
CA ALA A 55 -0.61 -4.70 12.14
C ALA A 55 -0.96 -3.74 13.28
N GLN A 56 -0.18 -2.67 13.40
CA GLN A 56 -0.47 -1.57 14.31
C GLN A 56 -1.25 -0.47 13.57
N PRO A 57 -2.43 -0.05 14.07
CA PRO A 57 -3.23 0.96 13.40
C PRO A 57 -2.52 2.32 13.43
N VAL A 58 -2.37 2.93 12.25
CA VAL A 58 -1.86 4.29 12.11
C VAL A 58 -3.05 5.23 12.02
N THR A 59 -3.12 6.21 12.93
CA THR A 59 -4.22 7.20 12.96
C THR A 59 -3.68 8.60 12.76
N LEU A 60 -4.52 9.50 12.25
CA LEU A 60 -4.14 10.90 12.08
C LEU A 60 -3.72 11.56 13.41
N GLN A 61 -4.36 11.19 14.52
CA GLN A 61 -4.04 11.70 15.83
C GLN A 61 -2.64 11.28 16.28
N THR A 62 -2.28 10.00 16.13
CA THR A 62 -0.95 9.51 16.51
C THR A 62 0.15 10.12 15.63
N LEU A 63 -0.13 10.36 14.34
CA LEU A 63 0.78 11.08 13.45
C LEU A 63 1.00 12.54 13.89
N LYS A 64 -0.06 13.25 14.29
CA LYS A 64 0.04 14.64 14.74
C LYS A 64 0.74 14.79 16.09
N ALA A 65 0.61 13.79 16.96
CA ALA A 65 1.23 13.73 18.29
C ALA A 65 2.74 13.47 18.24
N ARG A 66 3.31 13.14 17.07
CA ARG A 66 4.77 12.99 16.92
C ARG A 66 5.50 14.30 17.26
N PRO A 67 6.71 14.22 17.86
CA PRO A 67 7.53 15.38 18.18
C PRO A 67 7.67 16.37 17.03
N PHE A 68 7.61 17.67 17.34
CA PHE A 68 7.64 18.73 16.35
C PHE A 68 8.87 18.66 15.44
N ALA A 69 10.06 18.36 16.00
CA ALA A 69 11.29 18.22 15.24
C ALA A 69 11.16 17.15 14.13
N ILE A 70 10.63 15.97 14.45
CA ILE A 70 10.41 14.89 13.47
C ILE A 70 9.48 15.36 12.36
N ARG A 71 8.38 16.04 12.71
CA ARG A 71 7.43 16.56 11.71
C ARG A 71 8.05 17.62 10.79
N VAL A 72 8.98 18.43 11.27
CA VAL A 72 9.72 19.41 10.45
C VAL A 72 10.69 18.69 9.52
N PHE A 73 11.47 17.73 10.04
CA PHE A 73 12.38 16.93 9.22
C PHE A 73 11.65 16.14 8.14
N ASP A 74 10.52 15.50 8.45
CA ASP A 74 9.69 14.79 7.47
C ASP A 74 9.28 15.71 6.32
N ARG A 75 8.86 16.95 6.63
CA ARG A 75 8.46 17.94 5.61
C ARG A 75 9.63 18.44 4.77
N LEU A 76 10.80 18.63 5.38
CA LEU A 76 12.01 19.03 4.66
C LEU A 76 12.47 17.91 3.71
N LEU A 77 12.49 16.66 4.17
CA LEU A 77 12.83 15.51 3.33
C LEU A 77 11.82 15.29 2.21
N TRP A 78 10.54 15.58 2.46
CA TRP A 78 9.50 15.50 1.43
C TRP A 78 9.78 16.43 0.23
N LEU A 79 10.47 17.56 0.40
CA LEU A 79 10.86 18.42 -0.73
C LEU A 79 11.86 17.75 -1.68
N GLY A 80 12.65 16.79 -1.17
CA GLY A 80 13.57 15.99 -1.98
C GLY A 80 12.98 14.64 -2.42
N SER A 81 11.67 14.45 -2.25
CA SER A 81 11.03 13.18 -2.63
C SER A 81 11.04 13.02 -4.16
N PRO A 82 11.22 11.80 -4.68
CA PRO A 82 11.45 11.52 -6.11
C PRO A 82 10.18 11.63 -6.97
N TYR A 83 9.26 12.52 -6.59
CA TYR A 83 8.04 12.84 -7.33
C TYR A 83 8.26 13.95 -8.38
N LEU A 84 9.51 14.39 -8.56
CA LEU A 84 10.03 15.09 -9.74
C LEU A 84 10.81 14.12 -10.63
#